data_AF-Q83DM0-F1
#
_entry.id   AF-Q83DM0-F1
#
_cell.length_a   1.000
_cell.length_b   1.000
_cell.length_c   1.000
_cell.angle_alpha   90.00
_cell.angle_beta   90.00
_cell.angle_gamma   90.00
#
_symmetry.space_group_name_H-M   'P 1'
#
loop_
_entity.id
_entity.type
_entity.pdbx_description
1 polymer ?
#
loop_
_entity_poly.entity_id
_entity_poly.type
_entity_poly.pdbx_seq_one_letter_code
_entity_poly.pdbx_strand_id
1 'polypeptide(L)'
;MQQRCAVEKKYKTGTIQSQLPRQIVMITYHHIGGRNGTYPLPLADSILLRDFHLALYDADENCFEQMKKVEQEGWGKVSVYPYCIGKKTGRALFNLNFHPTTNSLYPFNEEYATYGFVRDFRYGEYIFGEACKHIESIELNLLSLEEALKRSQNVGLDFLSLDVQGAEYDILEGAKDFLAKNCIGIQLEVEFVKLYQDQKTFFDIHSLLESMGFELIDLGSFGRCAPISLPLGFRGSEQPLYAEALYLKKVDVLAKDKNLDGLYKGALFSLLYKKVGLCVKFLTKAIEMNGREHDPVPLYKKCLIEIWDLYERFKNYRLPSISQLFSNKMFREYYQQKNTTNLKDEIKETLRNQITDILPTITELHKSADSQLEELLKKYGLCDVAATIKTNRFFEAKCFLDLANELELVKKEVNENLTF
;
A
#
# COMPACT_ATOMS: atom_id res chain seq x y z
N MET A 1 67.35 38.47 33.14
CA MET A 1 67.84 39.47 32.17
C MET A 1 66.96 39.36 30.93
N GLN A 2 66.23 40.44 30.60
CA GLN A 2 65.57 40.80 29.32
C GLN A 2 64.56 39.81 28.69
N GLN A 3 63.25 40.08 28.69
CA GLN A 3 62.44 41.00 27.85
C GLN A 3 62.35 40.70 26.34
N ARG A 4 61.09 40.48 25.90
CA ARG A 4 60.42 40.86 24.62
C ARG A 4 60.76 40.01 23.37
N CYS A 5 59.84 39.68 22.45
CA CYS A 5 58.61 40.35 22.01
C CYS A 5 57.58 39.37 21.41
N ALA A 6 56.31 39.81 21.43
CA ALA A 6 55.11 39.17 20.90
C ALA A 6 55.06 39.05 19.37
N VAL A 7 54.27 38.08 18.87
CA VAL A 7 53.35 38.32 17.73
C VAL A 7 52.03 37.57 18.01
N GLU A 8 50.94 38.34 18.06
CA GLU A 8 49.56 37.89 18.23
C GLU A 8 49.02 37.16 16.98
N LYS A 9 48.28 36.07 17.17
CA LYS A 9 47.18 35.69 16.28
C LYS A 9 45.93 35.40 17.10
N LYS A 10 44.98 36.33 17.02
CA LYS A 10 43.61 36.19 17.53
C LYS A 10 42.92 35.02 16.82
N TYR A 11 42.69 33.91 17.53
CA TYR A 11 41.65 32.96 17.16
C TYR A 11 40.37 33.35 17.89
N LYS A 12 39.37 33.80 17.12
CA LYS A 12 38.00 33.98 17.61
C LYS A 12 37.47 32.62 18.06
N THR A 13 37.11 32.54 19.34
CA THR A 13 36.29 31.48 19.91
C THR A 13 34.90 31.55 19.27
N GLY A 14 34.68 30.74 18.24
CA GLY A 14 33.36 30.42 17.73
C GLY A 14 32.89 29.13 18.40
N THR A 15 31.98 29.24 19.35
CA THR A 15 31.26 28.12 19.95
C THR A 15 30.52 27.39 18.83
N ILE A 16 31.07 26.27 18.37
CA ILE A 16 30.32 25.32 17.54
C ILE A 16 29.31 24.69 18.49
N GLN A 17 28.09 25.22 18.53
CA GLN A 17 26.95 24.45 18.99
C GLN A 17 26.92 23.19 18.13
N SER A 18 27.30 22.06 18.73
CA SER A 18 27.04 20.74 18.19
C SER A 18 25.53 20.65 17.93
N GLN A 19 25.12 20.79 16.67
CA GLN A 19 23.78 20.44 16.26
C GLN A 19 23.64 18.95 16.58
N LEU A 20 22.84 18.64 17.59
CA LEU A 20 22.33 17.29 17.82
C LEU A 20 21.84 16.75 16.46
N PRO A 21 22.21 15.53 16.04
CA PRO A 21 21.72 14.98 14.80
C PRO A 21 20.19 15.04 14.83
N ARG A 22 19.58 15.61 13.77
CA ARG A 22 18.12 15.60 13.59
C ARG A 22 17.65 14.18 13.87
N GLN A 23 16.82 14.02 14.90
CA GLN A 23 16.18 12.75 15.21
C GLN A 23 15.46 12.29 13.94
N ILE A 24 15.92 11.19 13.35
CA ILE A 24 15.32 10.64 12.14
C ILE A 24 13.89 10.26 12.52
N VAL A 25 12.91 10.97 11.94
CA VAL A 25 11.50 10.70 12.18
C VAL A 25 11.16 9.40 11.47
N MET A 26 10.88 8.35 12.24
CA MET A 26 10.45 7.05 11.72
C MET A 26 9.00 7.12 11.23
N ILE A 27 8.67 6.27 10.25
CA ILE A 27 7.29 6.00 9.85
C ILE A 27 6.68 5.07 10.90
N THR A 28 5.57 5.50 11.52
CA THR A 28 4.91 4.69 12.56
C THR A 28 3.75 3.91 11.95
N TYR A 29 3.89 2.59 11.86
CA TYR A 29 2.89 1.65 11.36
C TYR A 29 2.26 0.90 12.54
N HIS A 30 0.95 1.01 12.69
CA HIS A 30 0.19 0.34 13.74
C HIS A 30 -0.67 -0.76 13.11
N HIS A 31 -0.64 -1.97 13.66
CA HIS A 31 -1.52 -3.06 13.24
C HIS A 31 -2.25 -3.66 14.43
N ILE A 32 -3.58 -3.65 14.38
CA ILE A 32 -4.47 -4.23 15.38
C ILE A 32 -5.01 -5.53 14.81
N GLY A 33 -4.83 -6.64 15.54
CA GLY A 33 -5.04 -8.00 15.02
C GLY A 33 -3.74 -8.78 14.82
N GLY A 34 -2.67 -8.42 15.53
CA GLY A 34 -1.31 -8.91 15.26
C GLY A 34 -0.99 -10.34 15.71
N ARG A 35 -1.99 -11.15 16.10
CA ARG A 35 -1.80 -12.55 16.54
C ARG A 35 -0.81 -13.28 15.63
N ASN A 36 0.05 -14.11 16.23
CA ASN A 36 1.10 -14.84 15.52
C ASN A 36 2.20 -13.96 14.89
N GLY A 37 2.25 -12.66 15.20
CA GLY A 37 3.21 -11.73 14.62
C GLY A 37 2.91 -11.39 13.16
N THR A 38 1.66 -11.55 12.73
CA THR A 38 1.27 -11.21 11.37
C THR A 38 0.97 -9.72 11.24
N TYR A 39 1.26 -9.16 10.08
CA TYR A 39 0.88 -7.81 9.68
C TYR A 39 0.91 -7.73 8.14
N PRO A 40 0.02 -6.99 7.50
CA PRO A 40 -0.13 -7.02 6.04
C PRO A 40 0.74 -6.00 5.27
N LEU A 41 1.87 -5.56 5.83
CA LEU A 41 2.76 -4.59 5.19
C LEU A 41 3.74 -5.29 4.22
N PRO A 42 3.75 -4.96 2.91
CA PRO A 42 4.58 -5.65 1.92
C PRO A 42 6.02 -5.12 1.92
N LEU A 43 6.75 -5.34 3.02
CA LEU A 43 8.14 -4.91 3.22
C LEU A 43 9.08 -6.00 3.73
N ALA A 44 8.66 -7.27 3.73
CA ALA A 44 9.52 -8.37 4.16
C ALA A 44 10.90 -8.31 3.47
N ASP A 45 11.97 -8.39 4.27
CA ASP A 45 13.38 -8.33 3.85
C ASP A 45 13.86 -7.00 3.22
N SER A 46 13.03 -5.95 3.21
CA SER A 46 13.44 -4.64 2.72
C SER A 46 14.33 -3.89 3.71
N ILE A 47 15.40 -3.27 3.20
CA ILE A 47 16.25 -2.38 4.00
C ILE A 47 15.50 -1.14 4.52
N LEU A 48 14.33 -0.83 3.95
CA LEU A 48 13.50 0.30 4.36
C LEU A 48 12.87 0.10 5.74
N LEU A 49 12.78 -1.14 6.25
CA LEU A 49 12.25 -1.44 7.59
C LEU A 49 12.97 -0.65 8.72
N ARG A 50 14.22 -0.24 8.49
CA ARG A 50 15.01 0.59 9.41
C ARG A 50 14.43 1.99 9.65
N ASP A 51 13.63 2.49 8.71
CA ASP A 51 12.95 3.77 8.85
C ASP A 51 11.57 3.63 9.51
N PHE A 52 11.16 2.42 9.91
CA PHE A 52 9.85 2.15 10.48
C PHE A 52 9.90 1.85 11.97
N HIS A 53 8.84 2.27 12.64
CA HIS A 53 8.40 1.76 13.94
C HIS A 53 7.13 0.94 13.74
N LEU A 54 7.22 -0.38 13.94
CA LEU A 54 6.08 -1.30 13.99
C LEU A 54 5.47 -1.34 15.40
N ALA A 55 4.17 -1.09 15.50
CA ALA A 55 3.39 -1.31 16.72
C ALA A 55 2.31 -2.36 16.46
N LEU A 56 2.38 -3.50 17.13
CA LEU A 56 1.39 -4.57 17.05
C LEU A 56 0.48 -4.58 18.28
N TYR A 57 -0.80 -4.80 18.05
CA TYR A 57 -1.82 -4.90 19.08
C TYR A 57 -2.65 -6.18 18.89
N ASP A 58 -3.00 -6.82 20.00
CA ASP A 58 -3.99 -7.89 20.02
C ASP A 58 -4.69 -7.89 21.39
N ALA A 59 -5.95 -8.32 21.42
CA ALA A 59 -6.72 -8.39 22.66
C ALA A 59 -6.31 -9.58 23.56
N ASP A 60 -5.72 -10.63 22.98
CA ASP A 60 -5.30 -11.82 23.71
C ASP A 60 -3.86 -11.73 24.19
N GLU A 61 -3.68 -11.62 25.51
CA GLU A 61 -2.37 -11.61 26.16
C GLU A 61 -1.51 -12.85 25.81
N ASN A 62 -2.12 -13.99 25.48
CA ASN A 62 -1.37 -15.21 25.17
C ASN A 62 -0.60 -15.14 23.85
N CYS A 63 -0.94 -14.22 22.94
CA CYS A 63 -0.23 -14.07 21.67
C CYS A 63 0.98 -13.12 21.75
N PHE A 64 1.23 -12.51 22.92
CA PHE A 64 2.28 -11.51 23.11
C PHE A 64 3.68 -11.99 22.70
N GLU A 65 4.09 -13.19 23.14
CA GLU A 65 5.40 -13.75 22.76
C GLU A 65 5.45 -14.19 21.29
N GLN A 66 4.30 -14.46 20.67
CA GLN A 66 4.23 -14.73 19.24
C GLN A 66 4.45 -13.43 18.44
N MET A 67 3.82 -12.34 18.86
CA MET A 67 3.99 -11.01 18.25
C MET A 67 5.43 -10.52 18.30
N LYS A 68 6.15 -10.77 19.39
CA LYS A 68 7.56 -10.34 19.52
C LYS A 68 8.52 -10.95 18.51
N LYS A 69 8.17 -12.05 17.84
CA LYS A 69 9.05 -12.68 16.84
C LYS A 69 9.45 -11.71 15.71
N VAL A 70 8.61 -10.72 15.42
CA VAL A 70 8.87 -9.69 14.40
C VAL A 70 10.07 -8.79 14.75
N GLU A 71 10.55 -8.76 15.99
CA GLU A 71 11.78 -8.06 16.39
C GLU A 71 13.02 -8.55 15.62
N GLN A 72 12.96 -9.75 15.04
CA GLN A 72 14.04 -10.35 14.27
C GLN A 72 14.09 -9.86 12.80
N GLU A 73 13.11 -9.08 12.34
CA GLU A 73 12.90 -8.73 10.93
C GLU A 73 13.56 -7.40 10.50
N GLY A 74 14.48 -6.85 11.30
CA GLY A 74 15.29 -5.68 10.90
C GLY A 74 14.58 -4.32 10.95
N TRP A 75 13.43 -4.25 11.63
CA TRP A 75 12.72 -3.02 11.95
C TRP A 75 13.59 -2.01 12.70
N GLY A 76 13.39 -0.72 12.45
CA GLY A 76 14.03 0.35 13.22
C GLY A 76 13.60 0.35 14.68
N LYS A 77 12.31 0.10 14.92
CA LYS A 77 11.73 -0.13 16.24
C LYS A 77 10.52 -1.07 16.16
N VAL A 78 10.35 -1.91 17.17
CA VAL A 78 9.14 -2.73 17.36
C VAL A 78 8.53 -2.42 18.72
N SER A 79 7.21 -2.47 18.82
CA SER A 79 6.48 -2.42 20.08
C SER A 79 5.27 -3.34 19.97
N VAL A 80 4.99 -4.09 21.04
CA VAL A 80 3.88 -5.04 21.09
C VAL A 80 3.02 -4.74 22.31
N TYR A 81 1.70 -4.76 22.14
CA TYR A 81 0.76 -4.36 23.18
C TYR A 81 -0.43 -5.32 23.24
N PRO A 82 -0.69 -5.98 24.38
CA PRO A 82 -1.88 -6.81 24.55
C PRO A 82 -3.09 -5.93 24.89
N TYR A 83 -3.47 -5.03 23.98
CA TYR A 83 -4.57 -4.10 24.16
C TYR A 83 -5.76 -4.49 23.30
N CYS A 84 -6.92 -4.65 23.93
CA CYS A 84 -8.20 -4.68 23.22
C CYS A 84 -8.57 -3.24 22.85
N ILE A 85 -8.67 -2.96 21.55
CA ILE A 85 -8.96 -1.62 21.02
C ILE A 85 -10.39 -1.60 20.46
N GLY A 86 -11.15 -0.56 20.79
CA GLY A 86 -12.51 -0.36 20.30
C GLY A 86 -12.88 1.12 20.26
N LYS A 87 -14.19 1.39 20.18
CA LYS A 87 -14.72 2.75 20.00
C LYS A 87 -14.40 3.73 21.12
N LYS A 88 -14.39 3.27 22.38
CA LYS A 88 -14.15 4.11 23.56
C LYS A 88 -13.50 3.31 24.67
N THR A 89 -12.74 3.99 25.52
CA THR A 89 -12.15 3.38 26.71
C THR A 89 -13.24 2.95 27.70
N GLY A 90 -13.09 1.75 28.27
CA GLY A 90 -14.05 1.20 29.23
C GLY A 90 -13.82 -0.28 29.50
N ARG A 91 -14.91 -1.02 29.73
CA ARG A 91 -14.93 -2.48 29.80
C ARG A 91 -15.88 -3.01 28.74
N ALA A 92 -15.58 -4.17 28.17
CA ALA A 92 -16.42 -4.84 27.20
C ALA A 92 -16.36 -6.36 27.38
N LEU A 93 -17.44 -7.04 27.01
CA LEU A 93 -17.42 -8.48 26.84
C LEU A 93 -16.76 -8.81 25.50
N PHE A 94 -15.82 -9.74 25.53
CA PHE A 94 -15.12 -10.25 24.37
C PHE A 94 -15.47 -11.73 24.19
N ASN A 95 -15.97 -12.07 23.01
CA ASN A 95 -16.47 -13.40 22.69
C ASN A 95 -15.31 -14.26 22.21
N LEU A 96 -15.02 -15.32 22.97
CA LEU A 96 -14.10 -16.37 22.55
C LEU A 96 -14.88 -17.40 21.75
N ASN A 97 -14.49 -17.59 20.50
CA ASN A 97 -15.05 -18.54 19.57
C ASN A 97 -14.15 -19.77 19.44
N PHE A 98 -14.67 -20.82 18.81
CA PHE A 98 -13.95 -22.07 18.64
C PHE A 98 -12.61 -21.87 17.91
N HIS A 99 -12.60 -21.07 16.84
CA HIS A 99 -11.37 -20.68 16.16
C HIS A 99 -10.86 -19.34 16.71
N PRO A 100 -9.66 -19.25 17.32
CA PRO A 100 -9.20 -18.03 18.00
C PRO A 100 -9.08 -16.78 17.13
N THR A 101 -8.95 -16.93 15.81
CA THR A 101 -8.89 -15.79 14.87
C THR A 101 -10.26 -15.22 14.51
N THR A 102 -11.36 -15.81 15.02
CA THR A 102 -12.73 -15.30 14.83
C THR A 102 -13.28 -14.69 16.13
N ASN A 103 -12.44 -14.53 17.16
CA ASN A 103 -12.83 -13.88 18.41
C ASN A 103 -13.19 -12.41 18.15
N SER A 104 -14.25 -11.92 18.78
CA SER A 104 -14.79 -10.59 18.48
C SER A 104 -15.46 -9.94 19.67
N LEU A 105 -15.50 -8.60 19.66
CA LEU A 105 -16.37 -7.80 20.55
C LEU A 105 -17.86 -8.01 20.22
N TYR A 106 -18.16 -8.52 19.03
CA TYR A 106 -19.50 -8.73 18.54
C TYR A 106 -19.84 -10.23 18.48
N PRO A 107 -21.08 -10.63 18.82
CA PRO A 107 -21.52 -12.00 18.59
C PRO A 107 -21.53 -12.34 17.09
N PHE A 108 -21.26 -13.59 16.74
CA PHE A 108 -21.41 -14.06 15.36
C PHE A 108 -22.88 -13.96 14.88
N ASN A 109 -23.07 -13.64 13.60
CA ASN A 109 -24.38 -13.64 12.97
C ASN A 109 -24.71 -15.02 12.39
N GLU A 110 -25.62 -15.73 13.06
CA GLU A 110 -26.07 -17.09 12.69
C GLU A 110 -26.67 -17.21 11.28
N GLU A 111 -27.07 -16.10 10.65
CA GLU A 111 -27.46 -16.08 9.23
C GLU A 111 -26.38 -16.68 8.32
N TYR A 112 -25.10 -16.51 8.69
CA TYR A 112 -23.96 -17.00 7.92
C TYR A 112 -23.40 -18.34 8.43
N ALA A 113 -24.11 -19.03 9.34
CA ALA A 113 -23.60 -20.26 9.97
C ALA A 113 -23.28 -21.39 8.97
N THR A 114 -24.02 -21.49 7.86
CA THR A 114 -23.80 -22.51 6.83
C THR A 114 -22.77 -22.11 5.79
N TYR A 115 -22.28 -20.87 5.84
CA TYR A 115 -21.30 -20.40 4.87
C TYR A 115 -19.93 -20.99 5.18
N GLY A 116 -19.16 -21.27 4.13
CA GLY A 116 -17.82 -21.79 4.32
C GLY A 116 -16.97 -21.78 3.06
N PHE A 117 -15.72 -22.16 3.24
CA PHE A 117 -14.74 -22.29 2.16
C PHE A 117 -13.75 -23.42 2.44
N VAL A 118 -12.93 -23.75 1.44
CA VAL A 118 -11.77 -24.63 1.61
C VAL A 118 -10.54 -23.80 1.25
N ARG A 119 -9.67 -23.54 2.23
CA ARG A 119 -8.44 -22.75 2.05
C ARG A 119 -7.19 -23.51 2.46
N ASP A 120 -7.23 -24.13 3.63
CA ASP A 120 -6.12 -24.93 4.16
C ASP A 120 -6.55 -26.39 4.20
N PHE A 121 -5.76 -27.27 3.56
CA PHE A 121 -6.04 -28.71 3.54
C PHE A 121 -6.08 -29.34 4.93
N ARG A 122 -5.47 -28.69 5.94
CA ARG A 122 -5.46 -29.13 7.34
C ARG A 122 -6.78 -28.81 8.07
N TYR A 123 -7.52 -27.81 7.61
CA TYR A 123 -8.81 -27.42 8.20
C TYR A 123 -10.00 -28.09 7.51
N GLY A 124 -9.79 -28.71 6.34
CA GLY A 124 -10.89 -29.28 5.57
C GLY A 124 -11.85 -28.19 5.10
N GLU A 125 -13.15 -28.44 5.24
CA GLU A 125 -14.17 -27.42 5.00
C GLU A 125 -14.28 -26.49 6.22
N TYR A 126 -13.97 -25.22 6.02
CA TYR A 126 -14.05 -24.19 7.05
C TYR A 126 -15.46 -23.60 7.06
N ILE A 127 -16.32 -24.12 7.93
CA ILE A 127 -17.71 -23.68 8.09
C ILE A 127 -17.77 -22.59 9.18
N PHE A 128 -18.37 -21.45 8.89
CA PHE A 128 -18.42 -20.31 9.80
C PHE A 128 -19.18 -20.60 11.09
N GLY A 129 -20.31 -21.31 11.04
CA GLY A 129 -21.05 -21.69 12.25
C GLY A 129 -20.23 -22.59 13.19
N GLU A 130 -19.27 -23.35 12.66
CA GLU A 130 -18.36 -24.18 13.47
C GLU A 130 -17.19 -23.35 14.00
N ALA A 131 -16.55 -22.57 13.14
CA ALA A 131 -15.39 -21.75 13.51
C ALA A 131 -15.76 -20.60 14.47
N CYS A 132 -16.91 -19.98 14.27
CA CYS A 132 -17.43 -18.87 15.07
C CYS A 132 -18.34 -19.35 16.21
N LYS A 133 -18.39 -20.67 16.47
CA LYS A 133 -19.16 -21.22 17.59
C LYS A 133 -18.65 -20.61 18.89
N HIS A 134 -19.54 -19.92 19.60
CA HIS A 134 -19.24 -19.32 20.89
C HIS A 134 -18.80 -20.37 21.92
N ILE A 135 -17.70 -20.11 22.60
CA ILE A 135 -17.16 -20.93 23.69
C ILE A 135 -17.45 -20.27 25.03
N GLU A 136 -17.03 -19.02 25.20
CA GLU A 136 -17.28 -18.23 26.41
C GLU A 136 -17.12 -16.72 26.15
N SER A 137 -17.57 -15.91 27.10
CA SER A 137 -17.35 -14.46 27.09
C SER A 137 -16.45 -14.08 28.26
N ILE A 138 -15.39 -13.33 27.97
CA ILE A 138 -14.50 -12.76 29.00
C ILE A 138 -14.66 -11.26 29.04
N GLU A 139 -14.51 -10.65 30.22
CA GLU A 139 -14.53 -9.20 30.36
C GLU A 139 -13.12 -8.63 30.23
N LEU A 140 -12.91 -7.73 29.28
CA LEU A 140 -11.63 -7.09 29.02
C LEU A 140 -11.67 -5.58 29.26
N ASN A 141 -10.50 -5.02 29.56
CA ASN A 141 -10.31 -3.57 29.49
C ASN A 141 -10.24 -3.16 28.01
N LEU A 142 -11.14 -2.28 27.60
CA LEU A 142 -11.20 -1.72 26.26
C LEU A 142 -10.52 -0.36 26.25
N LEU A 143 -9.69 -0.09 25.25
CA LEU A 143 -9.09 1.24 25.01
C LEU A 143 -9.62 1.83 23.72
N SER A 144 -9.85 3.14 23.68
CA SER A 144 -9.87 3.82 22.39
C SER A 144 -8.47 3.80 21.76
N LEU A 145 -8.38 3.91 20.44
CA LEU A 145 -7.08 4.00 19.76
C LEU A 145 -6.24 5.15 20.31
N GLU A 146 -6.83 6.32 20.53
CA GLU A 146 -6.11 7.46 21.12
C GLU A 146 -5.57 7.19 22.53
N GLU A 147 -6.31 6.46 23.37
CA GLU A 147 -5.84 6.09 24.70
C GLU A 147 -4.72 5.05 24.63
N ALA A 148 -4.83 4.08 23.73
CA ALA A 148 -3.77 3.09 23.48
C ALA A 148 -2.47 3.78 23.04
N LEU A 149 -2.54 4.77 22.14
CA LEU A 149 -1.39 5.57 21.70
C LEU A 149 -0.76 6.39 22.85
N LYS A 150 -1.59 7.00 23.71
CA LYS A 150 -1.11 7.73 24.89
C LYS A 150 -0.36 6.82 25.87
N ARG A 151 -0.92 5.65 26.18
CA ARG A 151 -0.31 4.69 27.12
C ARG A 151 0.99 4.10 26.61
N SER A 152 1.07 3.87 25.30
CA SER A 152 2.25 3.33 24.65
C SER A 152 3.38 4.35 24.47
N GLN A 153 3.21 5.61 24.90
CA GLN A 153 4.16 6.71 24.69
C GLN A 153 4.54 6.89 23.20
N ASN A 154 3.68 6.42 22.30
CA ASN A 154 3.91 6.36 20.87
C ASN A 154 3.10 7.48 20.21
N VAL A 155 3.78 8.59 19.92
CA VAL A 155 3.14 9.85 19.54
C VAL A 155 2.85 9.99 18.03
N GLY A 156 3.12 8.96 17.22
CA GLY A 156 2.91 8.97 15.77
C GLY A 156 1.96 7.87 15.29
N LEU A 157 1.16 8.17 14.26
CA LEU A 157 0.32 7.21 13.54
C LEU A 157 0.30 7.61 12.06
N ASP A 158 1.21 7.04 11.28
CA ASP A 158 1.29 7.31 9.84
C ASP A 158 0.43 6.34 9.04
N PHE A 159 0.38 5.08 9.48
CA PHE A 159 -0.40 4.04 8.84
C PHE A 159 -1.08 3.15 9.88
N LEU A 160 -2.37 2.87 9.68
CA LEU A 160 -3.16 1.99 10.53
C LEU A 160 -3.59 0.75 9.73
N SER A 161 -3.37 -0.42 10.27
CA SER A 161 -3.93 -1.67 9.76
C SER A 161 -4.86 -2.31 10.78
N LEU A 162 -6.02 -2.79 10.34
CA LEU A 162 -7.04 -3.41 11.18
C LEU A 162 -7.43 -4.79 10.64
N ASP A 163 -7.39 -5.80 11.50
CA ASP A 163 -7.97 -7.13 11.33
C ASP A 163 -8.56 -7.53 12.69
N VAL A 164 -9.78 -7.06 12.97
CA VAL A 164 -10.37 -7.06 14.33
C VAL A 164 -11.77 -7.65 14.40
N GLN A 165 -12.16 -8.41 13.36
CA GLN A 165 -13.34 -9.26 13.35
C GLN A 165 -14.63 -8.50 13.70
N GLY A 166 -14.86 -7.38 13.02
CA GLY A 166 -16.11 -6.62 13.04
C GLY A 166 -16.11 -5.33 13.85
N ALA A 167 -15.02 -5.03 14.55
CA ALA A 167 -14.85 -3.78 15.28
C ALA A 167 -14.20 -2.64 14.47
N GLU A 168 -13.90 -2.85 13.19
CA GLU A 168 -13.13 -1.94 12.34
C GLU A 168 -13.76 -0.54 12.33
N TYR A 169 -15.06 -0.45 12.02
CA TYR A 169 -15.77 0.83 11.99
C TYR A 169 -15.73 1.56 13.32
N ASP A 170 -15.93 0.82 14.41
CA ASP A 170 -16.00 1.38 15.76
C ASP A 170 -14.67 1.97 16.20
N ILE A 171 -13.56 1.29 15.88
CA ILE A 171 -12.20 1.80 16.10
C ILE A 171 -11.97 3.07 15.28
N LEU A 172 -12.36 3.07 14.00
CA LEU A 172 -12.21 4.23 13.12
C LEU A 172 -13.05 5.43 13.61
N GLU A 173 -14.31 5.19 14.00
CA GLU A 173 -15.21 6.23 14.48
C GLU A 173 -14.72 6.82 15.81
N GLY A 174 -14.25 5.96 16.72
CA GLY A 174 -13.72 6.34 18.02
C GLY A 174 -12.46 7.23 17.96
N ALA A 175 -11.76 7.23 16.83
CA ALA A 175 -10.55 8.04 16.60
C ALA A 175 -10.66 8.93 15.36
N LYS A 176 -11.88 9.23 14.89
CA LYS A 176 -12.13 9.90 13.61
C LYS A 176 -11.31 11.17 13.41
N ASP A 177 -11.40 12.11 14.35
CA ASP A 177 -10.73 13.41 14.22
C ASP A 177 -9.20 13.28 14.31
N PHE A 178 -8.73 12.34 15.14
CA PHE A 178 -7.30 12.04 15.26
C PHE A 178 -6.75 11.43 13.97
N LEU A 179 -7.44 10.44 13.40
CA LEU A 179 -7.07 9.79 12.14
C LEU A 179 -7.10 10.77 10.98
N ALA A 180 -8.14 11.61 10.91
CA ALA A 180 -8.27 12.64 9.89
C ALA A 180 -7.10 13.63 9.90
N LYS A 181 -6.46 13.87 11.04
CA LYS A 181 -5.33 14.80 11.14
C LYS A 181 -3.96 14.15 10.94
N ASN A 182 -3.76 12.95 11.46
CA ASN A 182 -2.43 12.39 11.62
C ASN A 182 -2.13 11.22 10.67
N CYS A 183 -3.14 10.47 10.23
CA CYS A 183 -2.96 9.24 9.49
C CYS A 183 -2.91 9.46 7.97
N ILE A 184 -1.96 8.80 7.30
CA ILE A 184 -1.71 8.90 5.86
C ILE A 184 -2.30 7.72 5.10
N GLY A 185 -2.36 6.54 5.71
CA GLY A 185 -2.92 5.34 5.08
C GLY A 185 -3.59 4.40 6.06
N ILE A 186 -4.64 3.74 5.59
CA ILE A 186 -5.39 2.76 6.37
C ILE A 186 -5.58 1.51 5.52
N GLN A 187 -5.23 0.34 6.05
CA GLN A 187 -5.59 -0.96 5.49
C GLN A 187 -6.52 -1.68 6.45
N LEU A 188 -7.56 -2.32 5.95
CA LEU A 188 -8.47 -3.08 6.80
C LEU A 188 -9.25 -4.13 6.01
N GLU A 189 -9.67 -5.18 6.70
CA GLU A 189 -10.74 -6.05 6.23
C GLU A 189 -12.07 -5.26 6.19
N VAL A 190 -12.85 -5.48 5.14
CA VAL A 190 -14.18 -4.90 4.97
C VAL A 190 -15.16 -5.97 4.53
N GLU A 191 -16.31 -6.00 5.18
CA GLU A 191 -17.34 -6.99 4.92
C GLU A 191 -18.49 -6.38 4.12
N PHE A 192 -18.97 -7.15 3.14
CA PHE A 192 -20.15 -6.80 2.34
C PHE A 192 -21.45 -7.28 2.99
N VAL A 193 -21.32 -8.09 4.05
CA VAL A 193 -22.40 -8.62 4.88
C VAL A 193 -22.05 -8.40 6.35
N LYS A 194 -23.04 -8.57 7.25
CA LYS A 194 -22.80 -8.48 8.69
C LYS A 194 -22.43 -9.87 9.23
N LEU A 195 -21.16 -10.25 9.11
CA LEU A 195 -20.67 -11.53 9.65
C LEU A 195 -20.82 -11.60 11.17
N TYR A 196 -20.69 -10.45 11.84
CA TYR A 196 -21.00 -10.28 13.24
C TYR A 196 -22.25 -9.40 13.44
N GLN A 197 -22.97 -9.61 14.54
CA GLN A 197 -24.18 -8.86 14.86
C GLN A 197 -23.88 -7.37 15.04
N ASP A 198 -24.75 -6.50 14.51
CA ASP A 198 -24.64 -5.03 14.55
C ASP A 198 -23.38 -4.42 13.91
N GLN A 199 -22.50 -5.25 13.33
CA GLN A 199 -21.34 -4.83 12.56
C GLN A 199 -21.72 -3.87 11.42
N LYS A 200 -20.83 -2.91 11.16
CA LYS A 200 -20.89 -2.01 10.02
C LYS A 200 -20.16 -2.59 8.82
N THR A 201 -20.67 -2.29 7.63
CA THR A 201 -20.19 -2.91 6.39
C THR A 201 -19.21 -1.99 5.64
N PHE A 202 -18.68 -2.47 4.52
CA PHE A 202 -17.91 -1.68 3.57
C PHE A 202 -18.53 -0.32 3.26
N PHE A 203 -19.85 -0.23 3.09
CA PHE A 203 -20.52 1.05 2.77
C PHE A 203 -20.37 2.09 3.87
N ASP A 204 -20.50 1.66 5.13
CA ASP A 204 -20.36 2.50 6.31
C ASP A 204 -18.90 2.95 6.47
N ILE A 205 -17.96 1.99 6.37
CA ILE A 205 -16.51 2.23 6.47
C ILE A 205 -16.03 3.17 5.36
N HIS A 206 -16.42 2.91 4.11
CA HIS A 206 -16.06 3.73 2.97
C HIS A 206 -16.55 5.17 3.15
N SER A 207 -17.80 5.35 3.55
CA SER A 207 -18.38 6.68 3.82
C SER A 207 -17.64 7.41 4.93
N LEU A 208 -17.26 6.71 6.00
CA LEU A 208 -16.49 7.28 7.11
C LEU A 208 -15.09 7.72 6.66
N LEU A 209 -14.35 6.87 5.95
CA LEU A 209 -13.00 7.14 5.46
C LEU A 209 -12.97 8.28 4.43
N GLU A 210 -13.91 8.30 3.48
CA GLU A 210 -14.09 9.41 2.53
C GLU A 210 -14.34 10.73 3.27
N SER A 211 -15.16 10.73 4.33
CA SER A 211 -15.42 11.93 5.14
C SER A 211 -14.18 12.46 5.87
N MET A 212 -13.19 11.60 6.09
CA MET A 212 -11.88 11.97 6.64
C MET A 212 -10.86 12.34 5.56
N GLY A 213 -11.24 12.39 4.27
CA GLY A 213 -10.35 12.77 3.17
C GLY A 213 -9.43 11.66 2.66
N PHE A 214 -9.73 10.40 2.99
CA PHE A 214 -9.11 9.25 2.35
C PHE A 214 -9.79 8.93 1.01
N GLU A 215 -9.07 8.25 0.13
CA GLU A 215 -9.59 7.63 -1.11
C GLU A 215 -9.26 6.14 -1.10
N LEU A 216 -10.17 5.34 -1.68
CA LEU A 216 -9.94 3.90 -1.89
C LEU A 216 -8.89 3.72 -2.99
N ILE A 217 -7.79 3.04 -2.65
CA ILE A 217 -6.64 2.79 -3.55
C ILE A 217 -6.64 1.37 -4.08
N ASP A 218 -7.03 0.41 -3.25
CA ASP A 218 -7.15 -0.99 -3.66
C ASP A 218 -8.29 -1.68 -2.93
N LEU A 219 -8.91 -2.63 -3.60
CA LEU A 219 -9.92 -3.52 -3.04
C LEU A 219 -9.71 -4.91 -3.64
N GLY A 220 -9.25 -5.85 -2.83
CA GLY A 220 -8.76 -7.14 -3.30
C GLY A 220 -8.90 -8.25 -2.28
N SER A 221 -8.27 -9.40 -2.57
CA SER A 221 -8.25 -10.55 -1.65
C SER A 221 -9.64 -10.99 -1.17
N PHE A 222 -10.62 -10.98 -2.08
CA PHE A 222 -12.02 -11.29 -1.75
C PHE A 222 -12.15 -12.66 -1.08
N GLY A 223 -12.68 -12.65 0.14
CA GLY A 223 -13.12 -13.83 0.87
C GLY A 223 -14.41 -14.37 0.26
N ARG A 224 -14.28 -15.43 -0.54
CA ARG A 224 -15.39 -16.03 -1.26
C ARG A 224 -15.88 -17.28 -0.57
N CYS A 225 -17.17 -17.32 -0.23
CA CYS A 225 -17.75 -18.38 0.59
C CYS A 225 -18.98 -18.97 -0.10
N ALA A 226 -19.06 -20.30 -0.10
CA ALA A 226 -20.27 -21.01 -0.50
C ALA A 226 -21.32 -20.84 0.61
N PRO A 227 -22.61 -20.62 0.30
CA PRO A 227 -23.66 -20.45 1.30
C PRO A 227 -24.07 -21.76 2.01
N ILE A 228 -23.51 -22.90 1.58
CA ILE A 228 -23.78 -24.23 2.11
C ILE A 228 -22.55 -25.12 1.90
N SER A 229 -22.44 -26.18 2.69
CA SER A 229 -21.48 -27.26 2.45
C SER A 229 -21.75 -27.95 1.11
N LEU A 230 -20.68 -28.17 0.34
CA LEU A 230 -20.75 -28.74 -1.00
C LEU A 230 -19.88 -30.01 -1.12
N PRO A 231 -20.33 -31.03 -1.89
CA PRO A 231 -19.50 -32.17 -2.22
C PRO A 231 -18.15 -31.77 -2.86
N LEU A 232 -17.15 -32.64 -2.75
CA LEU A 232 -15.88 -32.45 -3.45
C LEU A 232 -16.12 -32.31 -4.96
N GLY A 233 -15.56 -31.25 -5.57
CA GLY A 233 -15.71 -30.95 -6.99
C GLY A 233 -16.91 -30.08 -7.38
N PHE A 234 -17.78 -29.67 -6.44
CA PHE A 234 -18.98 -28.87 -6.73
C PHE A 234 -18.81 -27.35 -6.49
N ARG A 235 -17.65 -26.89 -5.99
CA ARG A 235 -17.41 -25.47 -5.69
C ARG A 235 -17.14 -24.67 -6.96
N GLY A 236 -17.79 -23.51 -7.08
CA GLY A 236 -17.60 -22.53 -8.13
C GLY A 236 -16.76 -21.34 -7.67
N SER A 237 -17.04 -20.15 -8.20
CA SER A 237 -16.36 -18.92 -7.79
C SER A 237 -16.85 -18.35 -6.45
N GLU A 238 -17.98 -18.85 -5.95
CA GLU A 238 -18.64 -18.46 -4.70
C GLU A 238 -18.89 -16.94 -4.48
N GLN A 239 -19.61 -16.61 -3.40
CA GLN A 239 -20.02 -15.23 -3.10
C GLN A 239 -18.91 -14.50 -2.33
N PRO A 240 -18.50 -13.27 -2.75
CA PRO A 240 -17.62 -12.45 -1.93
C PRO A 240 -18.36 -11.93 -0.69
N LEU A 241 -17.87 -12.27 0.49
CA LEU A 241 -18.42 -11.80 1.77
C LEU A 241 -17.57 -10.70 2.40
N TYR A 242 -16.27 -10.72 2.16
CA TYR A 242 -15.32 -9.73 2.67
C TYR A 242 -14.18 -9.52 1.69
N ALA A 243 -13.38 -8.48 1.90
CA ALA A 243 -12.21 -8.12 1.11
C ALA A 243 -11.21 -7.33 1.95
N GLU A 244 -9.98 -7.25 1.47
CA GLU A 244 -8.98 -6.31 1.96
C GLU A 244 -9.13 -4.98 1.21
N ALA A 245 -9.21 -3.88 1.96
CA ALA A 245 -9.27 -2.54 1.41
C ALA A 245 -8.06 -1.71 1.84
N LEU A 246 -7.47 -1.00 0.88
CA LEU A 246 -6.40 -0.02 1.11
C LEU A 246 -6.91 1.37 0.82
N TYR A 247 -6.71 2.28 1.77
CA TYR A 247 -7.02 3.69 1.68
C TYR A 247 -5.77 4.52 1.89
N LEU A 248 -5.60 5.58 1.11
CA LEU A 248 -4.59 6.61 1.33
C LEU A 248 -5.25 7.99 1.40
N LYS A 249 -4.64 8.90 2.15
CA LYS A 249 -5.06 10.29 2.20
C LYS A 249 -4.93 10.92 0.82
N LYS A 250 -5.99 11.60 0.36
CA LYS A 250 -6.00 12.26 -0.96
C LYS A 250 -4.83 13.23 -1.07
N VAL A 251 -4.11 13.19 -2.21
CA VAL A 251 -2.97 14.08 -2.52
C VAL A 251 -3.33 15.55 -2.28
N ASP A 252 -4.52 15.96 -2.73
CA ASP A 252 -4.99 17.36 -2.62
C ASP A 252 -5.27 17.77 -1.18
N VAL A 253 -5.70 16.85 -0.32
CA VAL A 253 -5.91 17.12 1.11
C VAL A 253 -4.57 17.37 1.79
N LEU A 254 -3.58 16.50 1.58
CA LEU A 254 -2.23 16.68 2.12
C LEU A 254 -1.57 17.95 1.60
N ALA A 255 -1.74 18.27 0.31
CA ALA A 255 -1.22 19.49 -0.28
C ALA A 255 -1.87 20.75 0.30
N LYS A 256 -3.19 20.75 0.48
CA LYS A 256 -3.94 21.84 1.13
C LYS A 256 -3.46 22.09 2.55
N ASP A 257 -3.19 21.02 3.29
CA ASP A 257 -2.68 21.07 4.66
C ASP A 257 -1.17 21.35 4.74
N LYS A 258 -0.51 21.54 3.57
CA LYS A 258 0.93 21.73 3.43
C LYS A 258 1.77 20.62 4.08
N ASN A 259 1.22 19.40 4.12
CA ASN A 259 1.84 18.25 4.75
C ASN A 259 2.83 17.55 3.79
N LEU A 260 4.02 18.13 3.66
CA LEU A 260 5.08 17.60 2.79
C LEU A 260 5.49 16.16 3.17
N ASP A 261 5.63 15.89 4.46
CA ASP A 261 6.03 14.58 4.96
C ASP A 261 4.99 13.51 4.63
N GLY A 262 3.71 13.86 4.81
CA GLY A 262 2.58 13.03 4.38
C GLY A 262 2.59 12.73 2.88
N LEU A 263 3.01 13.66 2.02
CA LEU A 263 3.11 13.40 0.58
C LEU A 263 4.19 12.34 0.28
N TYR A 264 5.36 12.43 0.93
CA TYR A 264 6.41 11.40 0.78
C TYR A 264 5.97 10.04 1.35
N LYS A 265 5.27 10.03 2.49
CA LYS A 265 4.71 8.79 3.07
C LYS A 265 3.63 8.18 2.16
N GLY A 266 2.73 8.99 1.61
CA GLY A 266 1.74 8.58 0.62
C GLY A 266 2.38 8.01 -0.65
N ALA A 267 3.47 8.62 -1.12
CA ALA A 267 4.26 8.10 -2.23
C ALA A 267 4.86 6.72 -1.91
N LEU A 268 5.46 6.57 -0.72
CA LEU A 268 6.00 5.30 -0.27
C LEU A 268 4.93 4.22 -0.24
N PHE A 269 3.82 4.43 0.49
CA PHE A 269 2.77 3.41 0.58
C PHE A 269 2.17 3.10 -0.80
N SER A 270 1.98 4.10 -1.66
CA SER A 270 1.58 3.84 -3.05
C SER A 270 2.54 2.90 -3.78
N LEU A 271 3.85 3.08 -3.61
CA LEU A 271 4.88 2.21 -4.18
C LEU A 271 4.82 0.79 -3.60
N LEU A 272 4.72 0.67 -2.27
CA LEU A 272 4.68 -0.62 -1.55
C LEU A 272 3.49 -1.47 -2.01
N TYR A 273 2.34 -0.85 -2.25
CA TYR A 273 1.16 -1.51 -2.82
C TYR A 273 1.13 -1.49 -4.36
N LYS A 274 2.30 -1.34 -5.01
CA LYS A 274 2.50 -1.50 -6.46
C LYS A 274 1.75 -0.48 -7.33
N LYS A 275 1.31 0.65 -6.76
CA LYS A 275 0.64 1.76 -7.44
C LYS A 275 1.64 2.83 -7.87
N VAL A 276 2.55 2.50 -8.80
CA VAL A 276 3.65 3.38 -9.24
C VAL A 276 3.15 4.73 -9.76
N GLY A 277 2.06 4.75 -10.55
CA GLY A 277 1.48 6.00 -11.05
C GLY A 277 0.98 6.93 -9.92
N LEU A 278 0.40 6.35 -8.86
CA LEU A 278 -0.01 7.11 -7.68
C LEU A 278 1.19 7.60 -6.88
N CYS A 279 2.24 6.78 -6.74
CA CYS A 279 3.51 7.20 -6.15
C CYS A 279 4.07 8.45 -6.85
N VAL A 280 4.15 8.43 -8.18
CA VAL A 280 4.59 9.59 -8.97
C VAL A 280 3.68 10.80 -8.80
N LYS A 281 2.35 10.62 -8.68
CA LYS A 281 1.41 11.71 -8.39
C LYS A 281 1.73 12.41 -7.06
N PHE A 282 1.97 11.64 -6.00
CA PHE A 282 2.38 12.19 -4.70
C PHE A 282 3.72 12.92 -4.78
N LEU A 283 4.74 12.32 -5.43
CA LEU A 283 6.06 12.93 -5.58
C LEU A 283 6.02 14.22 -6.39
N THR A 284 5.23 14.25 -7.47
CA THR A 284 5.01 15.47 -8.27
C THR A 284 4.53 16.59 -7.36
N LYS A 285 3.55 16.31 -6.50
CA LYS A 285 3.00 17.32 -5.60
C LYS A 285 3.97 17.76 -4.50
N ALA A 286 4.73 16.82 -3.94
CA ALA A 286 5.75 17.13 -2.94
C ALA A 286 6.83 18.08 -3.51
N ILE A 287 7.26 17.82 -4.75
CA ILE A 287 8.32 18.58 -5.41
C ILE A 287 7.82 19.95 -5.88
N GLU A 288 6.57 20.07 -6.35
CA GLU A 288 5.94 21.37 -6.60
C GLU A 288 5.92 22.27 -5.34
N MET A 289 5.73 21.67 -4.17
CA MET A 289 5.57 22.40 -2.92
C MET A 289 6.88 22.85 -2.28
N ASN A 290 7.92 22.02 -2.31
CA ASN A 290 9.15 22.29 -1.56
C ASN A 290 10.43 22.13 -2.39
N GLY A 291 10.29 21.89 -3.70
CA GLY A 291 11.41 21.49 -4.53
C GLY A 291 11.94 20.10 -4.15
N ARG A 292 13.15 19.81 -4.62
CA ARG A 292 13.81 18.54 -4.35
C ARG A 292 14.44 18.57 -2.95
N GLU A 293 14.10 17.59 -2.10
CA GLU A 293 14.83 17.39 -0.85
C GLU A 293 16.27 16.90 -1.12
N HIS A 294 17.21 17.36 -0.29
CA HIS A 294 18.62 17.00 -0.37
C HIS A 294 19.08 16.37 0.94
N ASP A 295 20.13 15.54 0.85
CA ASP A 295 20.71 14.86 2.00
C ASP A 295 21.08 15.82 3.14
N PRO A 296 20.95 15.40 4.41
CA PRO A 296 20.54 14.06 4.85
C PRO A 296 19.01 13.87 4.90
N VAL A 297 18.52 12.76 4.34
CA VAL A 297 17.11 12.31 4.42
C VAL A 297 17.02 10.84 4.85
N PRO A 298 15.86 10.37 5.38
CA PRO A 298 15.62 8.95 5.63
C PRO A 298 15.76 8.10 4.35
N LEU A 299 16.04 6.81 4.51
CA LEU A 299 16.28 5.87 3.42
C LEU A 299 15.09 5.76 2.45
N TYR A 300 13.86 5.77 2.96
CA TYR A 300 12.66 5.72 2.13
C TYR A 300 12.52 6.95 1.23
N LYS A 301 12.85 8.16 1.75
CA LYS A 301 12.85 9.39 0.93
C LYS A 301 13.94 9.34 -0.12
N LYS A 302 15.13 8.83 0.23
CA LYS A 302 16.21 8.61 -0.73
C LYS A 302 15.79 7.69 -1.87
N CYS A 303 15.15 6.57 -1.56
CA CYS A 303 14.56 5.66 -2.55
C CYS A 303 13.60 6.40 -3.49
N LEU A 304 12.66 7.16 -2.93
CA LEU A 304 11.67 7.93 -3.69
C LEU A 304 12.29 9.02 -4.58
N ILE A 305 13.34 9.71 -4.11
CA ILE A 305 14.07 10.71 -4.90
C ILE A 305 14.79 10.05 -6.09
N GLU A 306 15.44 8.90 -5.88
CA GLU A 306 16.09 8.14 -6.97
C GLU A 306 15.04 7.65 -8.01
N ILE A 307 13.84 7.25 -7.56
CA ILE A 307 12.70 6.91 -8.44
C ILE A 307 12.23 8.14 -9.22
N TRP A 308 12.11 9.29 -8.56
CA TRP A 308 11.73 10.54 -9.22
C TRP A 308 12.73 10.94 -10.32
N ASP A 309 14.03 10.84 -10.05
CA ASP A 309 15.07 11.15 -11.02
C ASP A 309 15.02 10.21 -12.25
N LEU A 310 14.63 8.94 -12.06
CA LEU A 310 14.34 8.04 -13.17
C LEU A 310 13.09 8.48 -13.94
N TYR A 311 12.00 8.76 -13.24
CA TYR A 311 10.76 9.22 -13.88
C TYR A 311 10.99 10.46 -14.74
N GLU A 312 11.69 11.48 -14.23
CA GLU A 312 11.97 12.71 -14.96
C GLU A 312 12.78 12.48 -16.25
N ARG A 313 13.70 11.50 -16.24
CA ARG A 313 14.46 11.12 -17.44
C ARG A 313 13.59 10.45 -18.50
N PHE A 314 12.60 9.66 -18.08
CA PHE A 314 11.78 8.85 -18.99
C PHE A 314 10.37 9.40 -19.26
N LYS A 315 9.94 10.50 -18.63
CA LYS A 315 8.55 10.98 -18.70
C LYS A 315 8.03 11.31 -20.09
N ASN A 316 8.93 11.62 -21.04
CA ASN A 316 8.60 12.00 -22.41
C ASN A 316 8.43 10.80 -23.37
N TYR A 317 8.76 9.57 -22.95
CA TYR A 317 8.60 8.37 -23.78
C TYR A 317 7.17 7.81 -23.61
N ARG A 318 6.19 8.37 -24.33
CA ARG A 318 4.76 7.99 -24.25
C ARG A 318 4.10 8.01 -25.63
N LEU A 319 3.03 7.23 -25.80
CA LEU A 319 2.14 7.40 -26.95
C LEU A 319 1.33 8.70 -26.84
N PRO A 320 0.87 9.24 -27.98
CA PRO A 320 -0.16 10.27 -27.98
C PRO A 320 -1.37 9.82 -27.18
N SER A 321 -1.90 10.75 -26.39
CA SER A 321 -3.18 10.60 -25.74
C SER A 321 -4.31 10.41 -26.74
N ILE A 322 -5.41 9.85 -26.26
CA ILE A 322 -6.60 9.57 -27.07
C ILE A 322 -7.13 10.80 -27.83
N SER A 323 -7.03 12.00 -27.23
CA SER A 323 -7.46 13.27 -27.84
C SER A 323 -6.49 13.81 -28.88
N GLN A 324 -5.22 13.39 -28.86
CA GLN A 324 -4.26 13.69 -29.92
C GLN A 324 -4.47 12.81 -31.15
N LEU A 325 -5.04 11.62 -30.97
CA LEU A 325 -5.29 10.66 -32.07
C LEU A 325 -6.71 10.78 -32.66
N PHE A 326 -7.71 11.14 -31.85
CA PHE A 326 -9.11 11.07 -32.25
C PHE A 326 -9.89 12.33 -31.88
N SER A 327 -10.65 12.86 -32.86
CA SER A 327 -11.67 13.86 -32.60
C SER A 327 -12.97 13.23 -32.08
N ASN A 328 -13.84 14.04 -31.45
CA ASN A 328 -15.17 13.56 -31.02
C ASN A 328 -15.98 12.99 -32.19
N LYS A 329 -15.89 13.62 -33.38
CA LYS A 329 -16.55 13.13 -34.61
C LYS A 329 -16.05 11.74 -34.99
N MET A 330 -14.73 11.52 -34.96
CA MET A 330 -14.13 10.23 -35.29
C MET A 330 -14.58 9.11 -34.35
N PHE A 331 -14.72 9.38 -33.04
CA PHE A 331 -15.26 8.39 -32.11
C PHE A 331 -16.71 8.04 -32.41
N ARG A 332 -17.55 9.04 -32.69
CA ARG A 332 -18.96 8.80 -33.04
C ARG A 332 -19.06 7.96 -34.31
N GLU A 333 -18.25 8.25 -35.31
CA GLU A 333 -18.18 7.46 -36.55
C GLU A 333 -17.71 6.02 -36.28
N TYR A 334 -16.67 5.83 -35.46
CA TYR A 334 -16.15 4.51 -35.09
C TYR A 334 -17.23 3.61 -34.46
N TYR A 335 -17.99 4.12 -33.49
CA TYR A 335 -19.06 3.35 -32.84
C TYR A 335 -20.33 3.18 -33.70
N GLN A 336 -20.52 4.00 -34.74
CA GLN A 336 -21.61 3.85 -35.70
C GLN A 336 -21.29 2.87 -36.83
N GLN A 337 -20.00 2.65 -37.10
CA GLN A 337 -19.55 1.69 -38.10
C GLN A 337 -19.41 0.30 -37.47
N LYS A 338 -20.13 -0.70 -38.01
CA LYS A 338 -20.15 -2.07 -37.49
C LYS A 338 -18.85 -2.87 -37.66
N ASN A 339 -17.80 -2.33 -38.28
CA ASN A 339 -16.48 -2.94 -38.45
C ASN A 339 -15.61 -2.06 -39.36
N THR A 340 -14.89 -1.09 -38.80
CA THR A 340 -13.71 -0.55 -39.49
C THR A 340 -12.51 -0.67 -38.55
N THR A 341 -11.81 -1.79 -38.67
CA THR A 341 -10.57 -2.10 -37.96
C THR A 341 -9.36 -1.33 -38.47
N ASN A 342 -9.47 -0.62 -39.60
CA ASN A 342 -8.34 0.10 -40.19
C ASN A 342 -8.21 1.52 -39.63
N LEU A 343 -7.06 1.79 -39.01
CA LEU A 343 -6.63 3.14 -38.62
C LEU A 343 -6.55 4.05 -39.85
N LYS A 344 -7.04 5.30 -39.71
CA LYS A 344 -6.88 6.34 -40.74
C LYS A 344 -5.40 6.68 -40.93
N ASP A 345 -5.00 7.04 -42.16
CA ASP A 345 -3.59 7.29 -42.49
C ASP A 345 -2.95 8.42 -41.66
N GLU A 346 -3.71 9.45 -41.31
CA GLU A 346 -3.28 10.54 -40.42
C GLU A 346 -2.90 10.05 -39.01
N ILE A 347 -3.66 9.09 -38.47
CA ILE A 347 -3.35 8.46 -37.18
C ILE A 347 -2.09 7.60 -37.31
N LYS A 348 -1.99 6.80 -38.39
CA LYS A 348 -0.81 5.96 -38.64
C LYS A 348 0.45 6.81 -38.71
N GLU A 349 0.40 7.96 -39.39
CA GLU A 349 1.54 8.86 -39.51
C GLU A 349 1.93 9.49 -38.16
N THR A 350 0.95 9.93 -37.37
CA THR A 350 1.18 10.45 -36.02
C THR A 350 1.83 9.39 -35.12
N LEU A 351 1.32 8.16 -35.17
CA LEU A 351 1.89 7.03 -34.42
C LEU A 351 3.28 6.65 -34.93
N ARG A 352 3.53 6.70 -36.24
CA ARG A 352 4.85 6.41 -36.82
C ARG A 352 5.93 7.32 -36.28
N ASN A 353 5.67 8.63 -36.29
CA ASN A 353 6.63 9.61 -35.78
C ASN A 353 6.95 9.34 -34.31
N GLN A 354 5.92 9.13 -33.50
CA GLN A 354 6.08 8.89 -32.06
C GLN A 354 6.80 7.59 -31.77
N ILE A 355 6.36 6.47 -32.37
CA ILE A 355 7.01 5.17 -32.18
C ILE A 355 8.46 5.19 -32.63
N THR A 356 8.78 5.85 -33.75
CA THR A 356 10.17 5.95 -34.24
C THR A 356 11.09 6.59 -33.20
N ASP A 357 10.65 7.69 -32.57
CA ASP A 357 11.44 8.41 -31.56
C ASP A 357 11.72 7.56 -30.30
N ILE A 358 10.79 6.68 -29.94
CA ILE A 358 10.86 5.89 -28.70
C ILE A 358 11.27 4.42 -28.93
N LEU A 359 11.41 3.98 -30.19
CA LEU A 359 11.73 2.61 -30.57
C LEU A 359 13.01 2.08 -29.89
N PRO A 360 14.14 2.83 -29.83
CA PRO A 360 15.33 2.36 -29.13
C PRO A 360 15.07 2.09 -27.64
N THR A 361 14.30 2.96 -26.98
CA THR A 361 13.92 2.82 -25.58
C THR A 361 13.03 1.60 -25.37
N ILE A 362 12.03 1.38 -26.22
CA ILE A 362 11.14 0.21 -26.13
C ILE A 362 11.92 -1.09 -26.37
N THR A 363 12.81 -1.12 -27.35
CA THR A 363 13.65 -2.29 -27.61
C THR A 363 14.52 -2.62 -26.41
N GLU A 364 15.09 -1.61 -25.74
CA GLU A 364 15.82 -1.80 -24.48
C GLU A 364 14.90 -2.35 -23.38
N LEU A 365 13.70 -1.75 -23.23
CA LEU A 365 12.70 -2.18 -22.26
C LEU A 365 12.08 -3.56 -22.58
N HIS A 366 12.31 -4.13 -23.76
CA HIS A 366 11.88 -5.50 -24.09
C HIS A 366 12.96 -6.55 -23.76
N LYS A 367 14.16 -6.15 -23.32
CA LYS A 367 15.20 -7.11 -22.93
C LYS A 367 14.85 -7.85 -21.64
N SER A 368 15.34 -9.09 -21.55
CA SER A 368 15.18 -9.97 -20.38
C SER A 368 15.81 -9.42 -19.10
N ALA A 369 16.88 -8.62 -19.24
CA ALA A 369 17.57 -7.94 -18.15
C ALA A 369 16.63 -7.01 -17.37
N ASP A 370 17.03 -6.67 -16.15
CA ASP A 370 16.30 -5.71 -15.34
C ASP A 370 16.44 -4.29 -15.91
N SER A 371 15.36 -3.51 -15.85
CA SER A 371 15.42 -2.08 -16.14
C SER A 371 16.09 -1.30 -15.01
N GLN A 372 16.52 -0.07 -15.26
CA GLN A 372 17.11 0.80 -14.21
C GLN A 372 16.18 0.97 -12.99
N LEU A 373 14.86 0.97 -13.21
CA LEU A 373 13.88 1.04 -12.11
C LEU A 373 13.80 -0.27 -11.33
N GLU A 374 13.84 -1.42 -12.01
CA GLU A 374 13.84 -2.73 -11.36
C GLU A 374 15.11 -2.95 -10.53
N GLU A 375 16.28 -2.60 -11.06
CA GLU A 375 17.55 -2.65 -10.33
C GLU A 375 17.52 -1.75 -9.10
N LEU A 376 16.98 -0.53 -9.25
CA LEU A 376 16.80 0.41 -8.14
C LEU A 376 15.90 -0.17 -7.05
N LEU A 377 14.75 -0.74 -7.41
CA LEU A 377 13.82 -1.32 -6.43
C LEU A 377 14.45 -2.52 -5.70
N LYS A 378 15.16 -3.39 -6.42
CA LYS A 378 15.90 -4.52 -5.83
C LYS A 378 17.00 -4.06 -4.88
N LYS A 379 17.72 -2.96 -5.19
CA LYS A 379 18.69 -2.33 -4.29
C LYS A 379 18.07 -1.94 -2.93
N TYR A 380 16.78 -1.58 -2.91
CA TYR A 380 16.04 -1.27 -1.68
C TYR A 380 15.25 -2.47 -1.10
N GLY A 381 15.44 -3.67 -1.63
CA GLY A 381 14.73 -4.89 -1.20
C GLY A 381 13.25 -4.91 -1.59
N LEU A 382 12.83 -4.14 -2.59
CA LEU A 382 11.45 -4.10 -3.10
C LEU A 382 11.26 -5.07 -4.28
N CYS A 383 11.66 -6.33 -4.09
CA CYS A 383 11.70 -7.34 -5.15
C CYS A 383 10.32 -7.63 -5.77
N ASP A 384 9.26 -7.67 -4.98
CA ASP A 384 7.90 -7.93 -5.46
C ASP A 384 7.34 -6.78 -6.30
N VAL A 385 7.70 -5.54 -5.94
CA VAL A 385 7.37 -4.36 -6.73
C VAL A 385 8.13 -4.40 -8.05
N ALA A 386 9.44 -4.72 -8.01
CA ALA A 386 10.25 -4.89 -9.22
C ALA A 386 9.70 -5.99 -10.13
N ALA A 387 9.28 -7.13 -9.60
CA ALA A 387 8.69 -8.22 -10.37
C ALA A 387 7.38 -7.80 -11.06
N THR A 388 6.52 -7.07 -10.36
CA THR A 388 5.28 -6.54 -10.93
C THR A 388 5.57 -5.54 -12.06
N ILE A 389 6.51 -4.62 -11.84
CA ILE A 389 6.93 -3.65 -12.87
C ILE A 389 7.53 -4.35 -14.07
N LYS A 390 8.36 -5.38 -13.86
CA LYS A 390 8.97 -6.15 -14.95
C LYS A 390 7.91 -6.81 -15.84
N THR A 391 6.91 -7.44 -15.23
CA THR A 391 5.76 -8.02 -15.97
C THR A 391 5.04 -6.97 -16.81
N ASN A 392 4.72 -5.82 -16.22
CA ASN A 392 4.03 -4.74 -16.92
C ASN A 392 4.91 -4.11 -18.02
N ARG A 393 6.20 -3.91 -17.76
CA ARG A 393 7.18 -3.42 -18.74
C ARG A 393 7.23 -4.33 -19.95
N PHE A 394 7.29 -5.66 -19.79
CA PHE A 394 7.30 -6.58 -20.94
C PHE A 394 6.01 -6.49 -21.73
N PHE A 395 4.86 -6.46 -21.05
CA PHE A 395 3.57 -6.32 -21.71
C PHE A 395 3.50 -5.01 -22.51
N GLU A 396 3.83 -3.89 -21.88
CA GLU A 396 3.86 -2.57 -22.52
C GLU A 396 4.85 -2.55 -23.68
N ALA A 397 6.11 -2.94 -23.47
CA ALA A 397 7.12 -2.93 -24.53
C ALA A 397 6.70 -3.81 -25.72
N LYS A 398 6.11 -4.99 -25.45
CA LYS A 398 5.56 -5.85 -26.51
C LYS A 398 4.44 -5.18 -27.28
N CYS A 399 3.47 -4.54 -26.61
CA CYS A 399 2.40 -3.81 -27.28
C CYS A 399 2.94 -2.73 -28.22
N PHE A 400 3.97 -2.00 -27.81
CA PHE A 400 4.59 -0.98 -28.66
C PHE A 400 5.41 -1.58 -29.81
N LEU A 401 6.08 -2.72 -29.62
CA LEU A 401 6.77 -3.42 -30.70
C LEU A 401 5.80 -4.01 -31.72
N ASP A 402 4.70 -4.59 -31.28
CA ASP A 402 3.63 -5.09 -32.15
C ASP A 402 3.04 -3.94 -32.98
N LEU A 403 2.83 -2.77 -32.37
CA LEU A 403 2.42 -1.56 -33.08
C LEU A 403 3.49 -1.08 -34.08
N ALA A 404 4.77 -1.10 -33.70
CA ALA A 404 5.87 -0.73 -34.60
C ALA A 404 5.95 -1.66 -35.83
N ASN A 405 5.67 -2.95 -35.64
CA ASN A 405 5.56 -3.94 -36.72
C ASN A 405 4.36 -3.63 -37.64
N GLU A 406 3.19 -3.32 -37.09
CA GLU A 406 2.01 -2.94 -37.86
C GLU A 406 2.23 -1.67 -38.70
N LEU A 407 3.02 -0.73 -38.17
CA LEU A 407 3.36 0.52 -38.85
C LEU A 407 4.54 0.38 -39.83
N GLU A 408 5.10 -0.83 -39.99
CA GLU A 408 6.23 -1.16 -40.86
C GLU A 408 7.54 -0.44 -40.49
N LEU A 409 7.72 -0.12 -39.20
CA LEU A 409 8.90 0.60 -38.69
C LEU A 409 10.05 -0.32 -38.30
N VAL A 410 9.74 -1.57 -37.93
CA VAL A 410 10.74 -2.60 -37.69
C VAL A 410 11.03 -3.27 -39.03
N LYS A 411 12.27 -3.18 -39.51
CA LYS A 411 12.68 -3.98 -40.68
C LYS A 411 12.44 -5.45 -40.33
N LYS A 412 11.71 -6.18 -41.18
CA LYS A 412 11.78 -7.64 -41.20
C LYS A 412 13.23 -8.03 -41.48
N GLU A 413 14.06 -8.15 -40.46
CA GLU A 413 15.17 -9.06 -40.57
C GLU A 413 14.55 -10.44 -40.81
N VAL A 414 14.91 -10.97 -41.97
CA VAL A 414 14.45 -12.25 -42.49
C VAL A 414 14.59 -13.29 -41.39
N ASN A 415 13.48 -13.98 -41.12
CA ASN A 415 13.43 -15.26 -40.41
C ASN A 415 14.44 -16.24 -41.04
N GLU A 416 15.66 -16.30 -40.52
CA GLU A 416 16.50 -17.49 -40.57
C GLU A 416 17.23 -17.58 -39.21
N ASN A 417 17.00 -18.69 -38.51
CA ASN A 417 17.63 -19.12 -37.25
C ASN A 417 16.89 -18.83 -35.94
N LEU A 418 15.66 -19.34 -35.80
CA LEU A 418 15.18 -19.89 -34.53
C LEU A 418 14.38 -21.18 -34.78
N THR A 419 15.11 -22.25 -35.09
CA THR A 419 14.79 -23.59 -34.63
C THR A 419 15.67 -23.85 -33.40
N PHE A 420 15.07 -23.88 -32.21
CA PHE A 420 15.15 -24.96 -31.21
C PHE A 420 14.36 -24.57 -29.96
#